data_AF-A0A3N3DQY3-F1
#
_entry.id   AF-A0A3N3DQY3-F1
#
_cell.length_a   1.000
_cell.length_b   1.000
_cell.length_c   1.000
_cell.angle_alpha   90.00
_cell.angle_beta   90.00
_cell.angle_gamma   90.00
#
_symmetry.space_group_name_H-M   'P 1'
#
loop_
_entity.id
_entity.type
_entity.pdbx_description
1 polymer ?
#
loop_
_entity_poly.entity_id
_entity_poly.type
_entity_poly.pdbx_seq_one_letter_code
_entity_poly.pdbx_strand_id
1 'polypeptide(L)'
;MKTLQIITISGERKNYNINEEVLNGYNEARSTLSDALDFEVLYDQLMEAYWDYKNKVNYWNIRSVSKPMFDYVLNHEIRSTLNRFAFNLLNLGKMYLDKHFNRDKNLCFASGISGHKNDFYKVEAHRHEIFESNVEYVIGCKLRGHVQHKEMPVSSFSSGVKNNSDNTRISTFDIKYNRQDLINMKVPVKRISKDSGFELTSIFDGYVDAISKMHHLNRELTESKVKQTRNKLSNYWCKYTDELEEKILDCIYFDNQKINTSLEWFVVYDYLNKKHAFPVEYSTLSFEK
;
A
#
# COMPACT_ATOMS: atom_id res chain seq x y z
N MET A 1 -21.39 -35.00 -11.47
CA MET A 1 -20.16 -35.56 -10.90
C MET A 1 -19.02 -35.24 -11.85
N LYS A 2 -17.91 -34.71 -11.33
CA LYS A 2 -16.75 -34.31 -12.11
C LYS A 2 -15.53 -35.10 -11.64
N THR A 3 -14.59 -35.35 -12.55
CA THR A 3 -13.47 -36.26 -12.27
C THR A 3 -12.24 -35.44 -11.90
N LEU A 4 -11.78 -35.62 -10.66
CA LEU A 4 -10.47 -35.18 -10.20
C LEU A 4 -9.45 -36.25 -10.56
N GLN A 5 -8.43 -35.89 -11.31
CA GLN A 5 -7.28 -36.73 -11.58
C GLN A 5 -6.05 -36.18 -10.86
N ILE A 6 -5.46 -37.02 -10.02
CA ILE A 6 -4.24 -36.75 -9.29
C ILE A 6 -3.10 -37.49 -9.98
N ILE A 7 -2.00 -36.79 -10.25
CA ILE A 7 -0.78 -37.40 -10.80
C ILE A 7 0.29 -37.41 -9.70
N THR A 8 0.88 -38.57 -9.44
CA THR A 8 1.99 -38.73 -8.48
C THR A 8 3.34 -38.41 -9.12
N ILE A 9 4.40 -38.31 -8.32
CA ILE A 9 5.77 -38.09 -8.81
C ILE A 9 6.23 -39.22 -9.76
N SER A 10 5.81 -40.48 -9.52
CA SER A 10 6.03 -41.62 -10.42
C SER A 10 5.20 -41.59 -11.72
N GLY A 11 4.26 -40.66 -11.85
CA GLY A 11 3.38 -40.53 -13.01
C GLY A 11 2.11 -41.39 -12.95
N GLU A 12 1.82 -42.03 -11.83
CA GLU A 12 0.56 -42.75 -11.63
C GLU A 12 -0.62 -41.77 -11.62
N ARG A 13 -1.74 -42.20 -12.22
CA ARG A 13 -2.97 -41.41 -12.34
C ARG A 13 -4.06 -42.04 -11.49
N LYS A 14 -4.48 -41.36 -10.41
CA LYS A 14 -5.65 -41.75 -9.62
C LYS A 14 -6.83 -40.82 -9.90
N ASN A 15 -8.01 -41.40 -10.11
CA ASN A 15 -9.23 -40.66 -10.42
C ASN A 15 -10.19 -40.71 -9.22
N TYR A 16 -10.73 -39.57 -8.85
CA TYR A 16 -11.69 -39.40 -7.77
C TYR A 16 -12.93 -38.67 -8.29
N ASN A 17 -14.11 -39.16 -7.91
CA ASN A 17 -15.36 -38.44 -8.15
C ASN A 17 -15.51 -37.38 -7.07
N ILE A 18 -15.46 -36.10 -7.44
CA ILE A 18 -15.65 -35.00 -6.49
C ILE A 18 -16.86 -34.14 -6.89
N ASN A 19 -17.45 -33.50 -5.86
CA ASN A 19 -18.52 -32.53 -6.06
C ASN A 19 -17.94 -31.17 -6.48
N GLU A 20 -18.71 -30.41 -7.23
CA GLU A 20 -18.35 -29.05 -7.68
C GLU A 20 -18.13 -28.09 -6.50
N GLU A 21 -18.85 -28.28 -5.40
CA GLU A 21 -18.66 -27.54 -4.14
C GLU A 21 -17.22 -27.65 -3.60
N VAL A 22 -16.56 -28.80 -3.76
CA VAL A 22 -15.19 -29.01 -3.28
C VAL A 22 -14.21 -28.15 -4.08
N LEU A 23 -14.42 -28.04 -5.40
CA LEU A 23 -13.60 -27.17 -6.24
C LEU A 23 -13.87 -25.69 -5.97
N ASN A 24 -15.15 -25.32 -5.83
CA ASN A 24 -15.51 -23.93 -5.50
C ASN A 24 -14.87 -23.50 -4.19
N GLY A 25 -14.90 -24.33 -3.15
CA GLY A 25 -14.23 -24.04 -1.88
C GLY A 25 -12.69 -23.95 -1.97
N TYR A 26 -12.06 -24.62 -2.93
CA TYR A 26 -10.62 -24.49 -3.21
C TYR A 26 -10.32 -23.17 -3.93
N ASN A 27 -11.11 -22.84 -4.95
CA ASN A 27 -10.96 -21.62 -5.73
C ASN A 27 -11.25 -20.37 -4.88
N GLU A 28 -12.26 -20.41 -4.01
CA GLU A 28 -12.56 -19.34 -3.05
C GLU A 28 -11.40 -19.11 -2.07
N ALA A 29 -10.82 -20.20 -1.53
CA ALA A 29 -9.66 -20.11 -0.65
C ALA A 29 -8.43 -19.53 -1.39
N ARG A 30 -8.21 -19.92 -2.65
CA ARG A 30 -7.15 -19.37 -3.50
C ARG A 30 -7.37 -17.89 -3.80
N SER A 31 -8.60 -17.50 -4.13
CA SER A 31 -8.98 -16.10 -4.36
C SER A 31 -8.72 -15.26 -3.12
N THR A 32 -9.11 -15.73 -1.94
CA THR A 32 -8.89 -15.02 -0.67
C THR A 32 -7.39 -14.74 -0.44
N LEU A 33 -6.52 -15.73 -0.69
CA LEU A 33 -5.07 -15.53 -0.57
C LEU A 33 -4.52 -14.61 -1.67
N SER A 34 -5.05 -14.70 -2.90
CA SER A 34 -4.67 -13.78 -3.98
C SER A 34 -5.03 -12.34 -3.63
N ASP A 35 -6.24 -12.10 -3.13
CA ASP A 35 -6.72 -10.77 -2.73
C ASP A 35 -5.85 -10.18 -1.61
N ALA A 36 -5.46 -11.01 -0.64
CA ALA A 36 -4.55 -10.63 0.44
C ALA A 36 -3.15 -10.27 -0.09
N LEU A 37 -2.59 -11.07 -1.00
CA LEU A 37 -1.31 -10.78 -1.64
C LEU A 37 -1.38 -9.50 -2.47
N ASP A 38 -2.41 -9.33 -3.30
CA ASP A 38 -2.59 -8.15 -4.14
C ASP A 38 -2.73 -6.87 -3.31
N PHE A 39 -3.25 -6.97 -2.08
CA PHE A 39 -3.31 -5.85 -1.16
C PHE A 39 -1.92 -5.50 -0.59
N GLU A 40 -1.11 -6.50 -0.25
CA GLU A 40 0.28 -6.30 0.16
C GLU A 40 1.15 -5.73 -0.95
N VAL A 41 0.99 -6.22 -2.19
CA VAL A 41 1.71 -5.71 -3.37
C VAL A 41 1.35 -4.25 -3.63
N LEU A 42 0.07 -3.88 -3.54
CA LEU A 42 -0.36 -2.48 -3.70
C LEU A 42 0.26 -1.56 -2.65
N TYR A 43 0.31 -2.02 -1.39
CA TYR A 43 0.96 -1.28 -0.31
C TYR A 43 2.47 -1.14 -0.55
N ASP A 44 3.15 -2.20 -0.98
CA ASP A 44 4.58 -2.17 -1.33
C ASP A 44 4.88 -1.13 -2.44
N GLN A 45 4.09 -1.11 -3.51
CA GLN A 45 4.25 -0.14 -4.58
C GLN A 45 4.08 1.31 -4.09
N LEU A 46 3.16 1.55 -3.15
CA LEU A 46 2.97 2.85 -2.53
C LEU A 46 4.20 3.27 -1.72
N MET A 47 4.76 2.35 -0.93
CA MET A 47 5.97 2.60 -0.13
C MET A 47 7.17 2.91 -1.02
N GLU A 48 7.39 2.14 -2.09
CA GLU A 48 8.46 2.38 -3.05
C GLU A 48 8.30 3.75 -3.74
N ALA A 49 7.10 4.10 -4.19
CA ALA A 49 6.83 5.40 -4.81
C ALA A 49 7.10 6.57 -3.86
N TYR A 50 6.82 6.39 -2.57
CA TYR A 50 7.13 7.37 -1.54
C TYR A 50 8.64 7.51 -1.33
N TRP A 51 9.38 6.39 -1.24
CA TRP A 51 10.83 6.43 -1.11
C TRP A 51 11.49 7.08 -2.33
N ASP A 52 11.03 6.79 -3.55
CA ASP A 52 11.49 7.42 -4.77
C ASP A 52 11.30 8.95 -4.73
N TYR A 53 10.13 9.42 -4.31
CA TYR A 53 9.88 10.84 -4.10
C TYR A 53 10.86 11.45 -3.10
N LYS A 54 10.99 10.84 -1.91
CA LYS A 54 11.82 11.37 -0.81
C LYS A 54 13.30 11.37 -1.17
N ASN A 55 13.78 10.30 -1.80
CA ASN A 55 15.14 10.20 -2.34
C ASN A 55 15.40 11.31 -3.35
N LYS A 56 14.41 11.63 -4.20
CA LYS A 56 14.58 12.69 -5.21
C LYS A 56 14.59 14.09 -4.60
N VAL A 57 13.76 14.35 -3.60
CA VAL A 57 13.82 15.61 -2.84
C VAL A 57 15.18 15.77 -2.16
N ASN A 58 15.65 14.73 -1.46
CA ASN A 58 16.95 14.74 -0.78
C ASN A 58 18.12 14.93 -1.76
N TYR A 59 18.06 14.28 -2.93
CA TYR A 59 19.03 14.47 -4.00
C TYR A 59 19.15 15.95 -4.41
N TRP A 60 18.01 16.63 -4.62
CA TRP A 60 18.01 18.04 -4.99
C TRP A 60 18.41 18.97 -3.86
N ASN A 61 18.06 18.62 -2.61
CA ASN A 61 18.55 19.33 -1.44
C ASN A 61 20.08 19.34 -1.40
N ILE A 62 20.72 18.18 -1.52
CA ILE A 62 22.20 18.07 -1.55
C ILE A 62 22.78 18.86 -2.73
N ARG A 63 22.19 18.73 -3.92
CA ARG A 63 22.72 19.36 -5.13
C ARG A 63 22.59 20.88 -5.13
N SER A 64 21.61 21.44 -4.41
CA SER A 64 21.44 22.90 -4.28
C SER A 64 22.59 23.58 -3.55
N VAL A 65 23.39 22.85 -2.76
CA VAL A 65 24.57 23.39 -2.06
C VAL A 65 25.71 23.68 -3.05
N SER A 66 25.88 22.84 -4.07
CA SER A 66 27.03 22.92 -4.98
C SER A 66 26.77 23.75 -6.24
N LYS A 67 25.52 23.97 -6.62
CA LYS A 67 25.15 24.73 -7.82
C LYS A 67 24.03 25.73 -7.52
N PRO A 68 24.26 27.04 -7.72
CA PRO A 68 23.18 28.01 -7.70
C PRO A 68 22.12 27.66 -8.76
N MET A 69 20.87 27.47 -8.32
CA MET A 69 19.73 27.02 -9.15
C MET A 69 19.15 28.19 -10.00
N PHE A 70 19.99 28.89 -10.76
CA PHE A 70 19.57 30.02 -11.62
C PHE A 70 19.21 29.60 -13.06
N ASP A 71 19.26 28.31 -13.38
CA ASP A 71 18.91 27.80 -14.70
C ASP A 71 17.40 27.45 -14.75
N TYR A 72 16.66 28.18 -15.58
CA TYR A 72 15.23 27.97 -15.79
C TYR A 72 14.90 26.58 -16.35
N VAL A 73 15.76 26.03 -17.22
CA VAL A 73 15.57 24.69 -17.79
C VAL A 73 15.74 23.65 -16.69
N LEU A 74 16.81 23.77 -15.89
CA LEU A 74 17.02 22.90 -14.73
C LEU A 74 15.86 22.99 -13.74
N ASN A 75 15.36 24.18 -13.44
CA ASN A 75 14.21 24.37 -12.54
C ASN A 75 12.92 23.74 -13.10
N HIS A 76 12.72 23.78 -14.42
CA HIS A 76 11.64 23.03 -15.06
C HIS A 76 11.83 21.52 -14.90
N GLU A 77 13.02 20.98 -15.18
CA GLU A 77 13.32 19.55 -15.04
C GLU A 77 13.14 19.03 -13.61
N ILE A 78 13.54 19.83 -12.62
CA ILE A 78 13.33 19.53 -11.20
C ILE A 78 11.83 19.41 -10.91
N ARG A 79 11.04 20.44 -11.26
CA ARG A 79 9.58 20.43 -11.04
C ARG A 79 8.90 19.29 -11.78
N SER A 80 9.20 19.09 -13.05
CA SER A 80 8.65 18.01 -13.87
C SER A 80 8.92 16.64 -13.24
N THR A 81 10.13 16.43 -12.75
CA THR A 81 10.50 15.17 -12.11
C THR A 81 9.79 14.96 -10.77
N LEU A 82 9.77 15.97 -9.90
CA LEU A 82 9.08 15.88 -8.61
C LEU A 82 7.56 15.74 -8.79
N ASN A 83 6.98 16.39 -9.79
CA ASN A 83 5.56 16.22 -10.15
C ASN A 83 5.23 14.80 -10.56
N ARG A 84 6.07 14.13 -11.36
CA ARG A 84 5.86 12.72 -11.73
C ARG A 84 5.85 11.81 -10.49
N PHE A 85 6.82 11.98 -9.59
CA PHE A 85 6.89 11.19 -8.36
C PHE A 85 5.70 11.47 -7.43
N ALA A 86 5.39 12.74 -7.20
CA ALA A 86 4.24 13.16 -6.38
C ALA A 86 2.92 12.63 -6.95
N PHE A 87 2.72 12.71 -8.27
CA PHE A 87 1.52 12.20 -8.93
C PHE A 87 1.40 10.68 -8.82
N ASN A 88 2.50 9.96 -9.01
CA ASN A 88 2.53 8.50 -8.86
C ASN A 88 2.13 8.09 -7.43
N LEU A 89 2.75 8.72 -6.42
CA LEU A 89 2.43 8.47 -5.01
C LEU A 89 0.95 8.74 -4.69
N LEU A 90 0.42 9.89 -5.11
CA LEU A 90 -0.97 10.26 -4.85
C LEU A 90 -1.97 9.30 -5.52
N ASN A 91 -1.67 8.80 -6.72
CA ASN A 91 -2.51 7.84 -7.41
C ASN A 91 -2.45 6.44 -6.80
N LEU A 92 -1.27 5.95 -6.43
CA LEU A 92 -1.13 4.69 -5.68
C LEU A 92 -1.85 4.78 -4.33
N GLY A 93 -1.73 5.91 -3.64
CA GLY A 93 -2.50 6.20 -2.42
C GLY A 93 -4.01 6.19 -2.65
N LYS A 94 -4.50 6.74 -3.77
CA LYS A 94 -5.92 6.63 -4.15
C LYS A 94 -6.33 5.18 -4.35
N MET A 95 -5.59 4.43 -5.16
CA MET A 95 -5.88 3.02 -5.43
C MET A 95 -5.93 2.21 -4.14
N TYR A 96 -4.96 2.45 -3.24
CA TYR A 96 -4.92 1.83 -1.93
C TYR A 96 -6.17 2.18 -1.11
N LEU A 97 -6.49 3.47 -0.95
CA LEU A 97 -7.62 3.93 -0.15
C LEU A 97 -8.96 3.41 -0.69
N ASP A 98 -9.12 3.35 -2.02
CA ASP A 98 -10.33 2.84 -2.67
C ASP A 98 -10.49 1.32 -2.44
N LYS A 99 -9.39 0.54 -2.41
CA LYS A 99 -9.40 -0.91 -2.10
C LYS A 99 -9.55 -1.17 -0.59
N HIS A 100 -8.94 -0.34 0.25
CA HIS A 100 -9.00 -0.42 1.71
C HIS A 100 -10.43 -0.27 2.22
N PHE A 101 -11.13 0.79 1.83
CA PHE A 101 -12.50 1.07 2.29
C PHE A 101 -13.24 2.04 1.37
N ASN A 102 -14.47 1.68 1.00
CA ASN A 102 -15.41 2.54 0.27
C ASN A 102 -16.83 2.37 0.82
N ARG A 103 -17.35 3.39 1.51
CA ARG A 103 -18.68 3.37 2.11
C ARG A 103 -19.79 3.32 1.06
N ASP A 104 -19.68 4.10 -0.01
CA ASP A 104 -20.71 4.19 -1.05
C ASP A 104 -20.91 2.85 -1.79
N LYS A 105 -19.84 2.08 -1.92
CA LYS A 105 -19.86 0.74 -2.52
C LYS A 105 -20.01 -0.38 -1.49
N ASN A 106 -20.12 -0.06 -0.20
CA ASN A 106 -20.10 -1.01 0.91
C ASN A 106 -18.92 -2.01 0.84
N LEU A 107 -17.72 -1.51 0.48
CA LEU A 107 -16.51 -2.29 0.35
C LEU A 107 -15.57 -2.01 1.52
N CYS A 108 -15.03 -3.06 2.13
CA CYS A 108 -13.95 -2.97 3.10
C CYS A 108 -13.10 -4.23 2.99
N PHE A 109 -11.80 -4.04 2.73
CA PHE A 109 -10.85 -5.14 2.54
C PHE A 109 -10.87 -6.11 3.72
N ALA A 110 -10.73 -5.60 4.96
CA ALA A 110 -10.66 -6.43 6.15
C ALA A 110 -11.92 -7.30 6.31
N SER A 111 -13.11 -6.71 6.20
CA SER A 111 -14.37 -7.46 6.31
C SER A 111 -14.60 -8.43 5.15
N GLY A 112 -14.07 -8.12 3.96
CA GLY A 112 -14.17 -8.98 2.78
C GLY A 112 -13.34 -10.26 2.94
N ILE A 113 -12.16 -10.15 3.53
CA ILE A 113 -11.30 -11.30 3.83
C ILE A 113 -11.79 -12.05 5.07
N SER A 114 -11.98 -11.35 6.20
CA SER A 114 -12.32 -11.96 7.48
C SER A 114 -13.73 -12.56 7.52
N GLY A 115 -14.66 -11.98 6.76
CA GLY A 115 -16.09 -12.31 6.79
C GLY A 115 -16.84 -11.72 7.99
N HIS A 116 -16.18 -10.91 8.83
CA HIS A 116 -16.80 -10.31 10.02
C HIS A 116 -17.27 -8.88 9.75
N LYS A 117 -18.58 -8.64 9.88
CA LYS A 117 -19.16 -7.29 9.77
C LYS A 117 -18.58 -6.29 10.79
N ASN A 118 -18.11 -6.77 11.95
CA ASN A 118 -17.53 -5.91 12.97
C ASN A 118 -16.24 -5.22 12.49
N ASP A 119 -15.48 -5.88 11.61
CA ASP A 119 -14.23 -5.34 11.08
C ASP A 119 -14.46 -4.12 10.19
N PHE A 120 -15.61 -4.06 9.50
CA PHE A 120 -16.04 -2.88 8.75
C PHE A 120 -16.11 -1.64 9.67
N TYR A 121 -16.78 -1.77 10.82
CA TYR A 121 -16.95 -0.66 11.76
C TYR A 121 -15.65 -0.25 12.43
N LYS A 122 -14.78 -1.22 12.76
CA LYS A 122 -13.43 -0.93 13.28
C LYS A 122 -12.60 -0.11 12.28
N VAL A 123 -12.61 -0.52 11.02
CA VAL A 123 -11.90 0.21 9.95
C VAL A 123 -12.50 1.60 9.76
N GLU A 124 -13.83 1.73 9.73
CA GLU A 124 -14.49 3.04 9.61
C GLU A 124 -14.13 3.99 10.76
N ALA A 125 -14.19 3.51 11.99
CA ALA A 125 -13.83 4.29 13.17
C ALA A 125 -12.37 4.75 13.14
N HIS A 126 -11.44 3.84 12.82
CA HIS A 126 -10.02 4.16 12.72
C HIS A 126 -9.71 5.18 11.62
N ARG A 127 -10.38 5.09 10.47
CA ARG A 127 -10.26 6.11 9.41
C ARG A 127 -10.75 7.47 9.87
N HIS A 128 -11.86 7.50 10.62
CA HIS A 128 -12.38 8.75 11.17
C HIS A 128 -11.38 9.36 12.17
N GLU A 129 -10.82 8.56 13.06
CA GLU A 129 -9.79 8.98 14.00
C GLU A 129 -8.54 9.57 13.29
N ILE A 130 -8.02 8.90 12.26
CA ILE A 130 -6.89 9.40 11.48
C ILE A 130 -7.26 10.72 10.79
N PHE A 131 -8.45 10.80 10.19
CA PHE A 131 -8.90 12.04 9.55
C PHE A 131 -9.02 13.20 10.54
N GLU A 132 -9.41 12.92 11.78
CA GLU A 132 -9.52 13.93 12.83
C GLU A 132 -8.17 14.33 13.43
N SER A 133 -7.22 13.40 13.55
CA SER A 133 -5.92 13.62 14.23
C SER A 133 -4.77 14.05 13.31
N ASN A 134 -4.79 13.70 12.02
CA ASN A 134 -3.67 13.91 11.09
C ASN A 134 -4.05 14.92 9.99
N VAL A 135 -3.56 16.15 10.11
CA VAL A 135 -3.89 17.23 9.15
C VAL A 135 -3.19 17.03 7.80
N GLU A 136 -1.97 16.50 7.80
CA GLU A 136 -1.17 16.19 6.62
C GLU A 136 -1.90 15.18 5.72
N TYR A 137 -2.52 14.15 6.30
CA TYR A 137 -3.36 13.19 5.59
C TYR A 137 -4.57 13.85 4.93
N VAL A 138 -5.24 14.76 5.64
CA VAL A 138 -6.37 15.53 5.10
C VAL A 138 -5.91 16.36 3.91
N ILE A 139 -4.77 17.05 4.05
CA ILE A 139 -4.18 17.86 2.99
C ILE A 139 -3.79 16.96 1.79
N GLY A 140 -3.14 15.83 2.01
CA GLY A 140 -2.76 14.88 0.95
C GLY A 140 -3.98 14.38 0.16
N CYS A 141 -5.08 14.05 0.86
CA CYS A 141 -6.35 13.69 0.23
C CYS A 141 -6.93 14.83 -0.64
N LYS A 142 -6.86 16.07 -0.16
CA LYS A 142 -7.35 17.26 -0.90
C LYS A 142 -6.43 17.61 -2.08
N LEU A 143 -5.12 17.53 -1.88
CA LEU A 143 -4.11 17.75 -2.90
C LEU A 143 -4.29 16.80 -4.07
N ARG A 144 -4.52 15.50 -3.80
CA ARG A 144 -4.85 14.53 -4.86
C ARG A 144 -6.07 14.95 -5.68
N GLY A 145 -7.14 15.36 -5.01
CA GLY A 145 -8.36 15.84 -5.69
C GLY A 145 -8.10 17.10 -6.52
N HIS A 146 -7.27 18.01 -6.02
CA HIS A 146 -6.89 19.22 -6.74
C HIS A 146 -6.04 18.93 -7.98
N VAL A 147 -5.06 18.03 -7.84
CA VAL A 147 -4.12 17.65 -8.90
C VAL A 147 -4.80 16.92 -10.06
N GLN A 148 -5.85 16.15 -9.78
CA GLN A 148 -6.62 15.47 -10.83
C GLN A 148 -7.42 16.42 -11.74
N HIS A 149 -7.59 17.69 -11.33
CA HIS A 149 -8.54 18.59 -12.01
C HIS A 149 -8.00 19.99 -12.33
N LYS A 150 -6.88 20.44 -11.74
CA LYS A 150 -6.49 21.86 -11.81
C LYS A 150 -5.00 22.09 -12.01
N GLU A 151 -4.14 21.63 -11.10
CA GLU A 151 -2.73 22.06 -11.04
C GLU A 151 -1.77 20.93 -10.68
N MET A 152 -0.48 21.11 -10.98
CA MET A 152 0.55 20.14 -10.64
C MET A 152 0.98 20.25 -9.16
N PRO A 153 1.39 19.15 -8.49
CA PRO A 153 1.80 19.16 -7.07
C PRO A 153 3.01 20.04 -6.72
N VAL A 154 3.81 20.44 -7.70
CA VAL A 154 5.04 21.22 -7.52
C VAL A 154 5.04 22.33 -8.56
N SER A 155 4.47 23.47 -8.17
CA SER A 155 4.44 24.69 -8.98
C SER A 155 5.74 25.49 -8.84
N SER A 156 6.27 25.58 -7.62
CA SER A 156 7.51 26.25 -7.25
C SER A 156 8.21 25.50 -6.12
N PHE A 157 9.52 25.76 -5.97
CA PHE A 157 10.31 25.28 -4.85
C PHE A 157 11.33 26.36 -4.48
N SER A 158 11.78 26.34 -3.22
CA SER A 158 12.85 27.21 -2.75
C SER A 158 14.01 26.36 -2.24
N SER A 159 15.23 26.68 -2.66
CA SER A 159 16.44 26.03 -2.18
C SER A 159 17.43 27.04 -1.62
N GLY A 160 18.14 26.69 -0.55
CA GLY A 160 19.15 27.56 0.02
C GLY A 160 19.72 27.04 1.33
N VAL A 161 20.59 27.83 1.96
CA VAL A 161 21.21 27.49 3.24
C VAL A 161 20.61 28.37 4.34
N LYS A 162 20.03 27.76 5.37
CA LYS A 162 19.54 28.45 6.56
C LYS A 162 20.57 28.35 7.68
N ASN A 163 20.77 29.45 8.40
CA ASN A 163 21.52 29.44 9.65
C ASN A 163 20.57 29.03 10.78
N ASN A 164 20.97 28.04 11.57
CA ASN A 164 20.26 27.60 12.75
C ASN A 164 20.69 28.43 13.98
N SER A 165 19.89 28.40 15.06
CA SER A 165 20.20 29.07 16.33
C SER A 165 21.57 28.71 16.89
N ASP A 166 22.01 27.48 16.63
CA ASP A 166 23.24 26.89 17.17
C ASP A 166 24.45 27.17 16.28
N ASN A 167 24.36 28.21 15.42
CA ASN A 167 25.38 28.61 14.45
C ASN A 167 25.72 27.53 13.39
N THR A 168 24.88 26.50 13.26
CA THR A 168 24.99 25.47 12.22
C THR A 168 24.29 25.90 10.94
N ARG A 169 24.79 25.46 9.79
CA ARG A 169 24.20 25.76 8.47
C ARG A 169 23.52 24.52 7.91
N ILE A 170 22.25 24.64 7.56
CA ILE A 170 21.45 23.53 7.04
C ILE A 170 20.99 23.86 5.62
N SER A 171 21.25 22.95 4.68
CA SER A 171 20.69 23.03 3.34
C SER A 171 19.20 22.72 3.38
N THR A 172 18.42 23.51 2.66
CA THR A 172 16.98 23.40 2.58
C THR A 172 16.52 23.33 1.14
N PHE A 173 15.54 22.47 0.89
CA PHE A 173 14.80 22.36 -0.35
C PHE A 173 13.34 22.22 0.05
N ASP A 174 12.61 23.33 -0.01
CA ASP A 174 11.24 23.42 0.50
C ASP A 174 10.27 23.56 -0.68
N ILE A 175 9.24 22.71 -0.72
CA ILE A 175 8.07 22.88 -1.60
C ILE A 175 6.91 23.27 -0.71
N LYS A 176 6.59 24.56 -0.65
CA LYS A 176 5.63 25.10 0.32
C LYS A 176 4.25 25.34 -0.28
N TYR A 177 3.25 24.94 0.47
CA TYR A 177 1.86 25.30 0.29
C TYR A 177 1.48 26.35 1.32
N ASN A 178 1.10 27.53 0.84
CA ASN A 178 0.61 28.59 1.70
C ASN A 178 -0.87 28.35 2.05
N ARG A 179 -1.37 29.12 3.02
CA ARG A 179 -2.76 29.02 3.47
C ARG A 179 -3.79 29.21 2.34
N GLN A 180 -3.52 30.09 1.39
CA GLN A 180 -4.43 30.33 0.26
C GLN A 180 -4.51 29.11 -0.65
N ASP A 181 -3.37 28.45 -0.93
CA ASP A 181 -3.33 27.21 -1.70
C ASP A 181 -4.20 26.13 -1.02
N LEU A 182 -4.06 25.97 0.31
CA LEU A 182 -4.84 25.00 1.09
C LEU A 182 -6.35 25.30 1.06
N ILE A 183 -6.74 26.58 1.12
CA ILE A 183 -8.14 27.01 0.97
C ILE A 183 -8.65 26.69 -0.44
N ASN A 184 -7.86 26.97 -1.48
CA ASN A 184 -8.21 26.67 -2.86
C ASN A 184 -8.39 25.15 -3.09
N MET A 185 -7.64 24.33 -2.34
CA MET A 185 -7.79 22.86 -2.30
C MET A 185 -8.96 22.38 -1.43
N LYS A 186 -9.71 23.29 -0.78
CA LYS A 186 -10.84 22.98 0.12
C LYS A 186 -10.42 22.17 1.35
N VAL A 187 -9.21 22.43 1.87
CA VAL A 187 -8.81 21.94 3.19
C VAL A 187 -9.64 22.69 4.25
N PRO A 188 -10.21 22.02 5.28
CA PRO A 188 -11.02 22.68 6.29
C PRO A 188 -10.23 23.77 7.03
N VAL A 189 -10.68 25.02 6.96
CA VAL A 189 -9.98 26.19 7.53
C VAL A 189 -9.72 26.04 9.04
N LYS A 190 -10.64 25.39 9.77
CA LYS A 190 -10.47 25.09 11.20
C LYS A 190 -9.23 24.24 11.53
N ARG A 191 -8.67 23.52 10.54
CA ARG A 191 -7.47 22.69 10.67
C ARG A 191 -6.19 23.42 10.23
N ILE A 192 -6.28 24.66 9.76
CA ILE A 192 -5.16 25.42 9.21
C ILE A 192 -4.95 26.64 10.11
N SER A 193 -3.79 26.75 10.76
CA SER A 193 -3.49 27.95 11.55
C SER A 193 -3.27 29.16 10.62
N LYS A 194 -3.35 30.38 11.17
CA LYS A 194 -3.18 31.59 10.34
C LYS A 194 -1.78 31.69 9.72
N ASP A 195 -0.77 31.16 10.40
CA ASP A 195 0.63 31.20 9.99
C ASP A 195 1.14 29.88 9.41
N SER A 196 0.29 28.86 9.27
CA SER A 196 0.71 27.56 8.75
C SER A 196 0.93 27.63 7.23
N GLY A 197 2.20 27.53 6.84
CA GLY A 197 2.59 26.92 5.57
C GLY A 197 2.89 25.45 5.81
N PHE A 198 2.48 24.58 4.89
CA PHE A 198 2.83 23.17 4.93
C PHE A 198 3.86 22.87 3.85
N GLU A 199 4.85 22.06 4.18
CA GLU A 199 5.84 21.58 3.23
C GLU A 199 5.33 20.25 2.62
N LEU A 200 5.50 20.07 1.31
CA LEU A 200 4.94 18.93 0.57
C LEU A 200 5.46 17.59 1.06
N THR A 201 6.75 17.51 1.40
CA THR A 201 7.35 16.31 1.99
C THR A 201 6.70 15.99 3.33
N SER A 202 6.49 16.98 4.20
CA SER A 202 5.74 16.77 5.47
C SER A 202 4.30 16.30 5.22
N ILE A 203 3.61 16.86 4.21
CA ILE A 203 2.27 16.40 3.81
C ILE A 203 2.31 14.91 3.40
N PHE A 204 3.29 14.52 2.60
CA PHE A 204 3.45 13.13 2.18
C PHE A 204 3.88 12.19 3.31
N ASP A 205 4.71 12.66 4.23
CA ASP A 205 5.11 11.90 5.42
C ASP A 205 3.86 11.53 6.25
N GLY A 206 3.01 12.52 6.58
CA GLY A 206 1.79 12.26 7.34
C GLY A 206 0.72 11.50 6.53
N TYR A 207 0.66 11.68 5.20
CA TYR A 207 -0.24 10.92 4.33
C TYR A 207 0.14 9.43 4.26
N VAL A 208 1.42 9.12 4.10
CA VAL A 208 1.92 7.73 4.04
C VAL A 208 1.88 7.07 5.41
N ASP A 209 2.19 7.79 6.49
CA ASP A 209 2.03 7.29 7.86
C ASP A 209 0.57 6.88 8.15
N ALA A 210 -0.39 7.75 7.81
CA ALA A 210 -1.81 7.45 7.94
C ALA A 210 -2.22 6.18 7.18
N ILE A 211 -1.78 6.04 5.93
CA ILE A 211 -2.03 4.82 5.12
C ILE A 211 -1.36 3.59 5.76
N SER A 212 -0.15 3.74 6.28
CA SER A 212 0.58 2.65 6.94
C SER A 212 -0.17 2.17 8.18
N LYS A 213 -0.70 3.08 9.01
CA LYS A 213 -1.55 2.74 10.17
C LYS A 213 -2.81 1.99 9.73
N MET A 214 -3.49 2.45 8.68
CA MET A 214 -4.65 1.76 8.10
C MET A 214 -4.31 0.35 7.60
N HIS A 215 -3.12 0.18 7.01
CA HIS A 215 -2.64 -1.11 6.52
C HIS A 215 -2.41 -2.11 7.63
N HIS A 216 -1.78 -1.67 8.72
CA HIS A 216 -1.47 -2.53 9.85
C HIS A 216 -2.75 -3.01 10.56
N LEU A 217 -3.75 -2.13 10.70
CA LEU A 217 -5.06 -2.57 11.20
C LEU A 217 -5.69 -3.63 10.29
N ASN A 218 -5.62 -3.45 8.96
CA ASN A 218 -6.13 -4.45 8.02
C ASN A 218 -5.41 -5.81 8.17
N ARG A 219 -4.08 -5.80 8.36
CA ARG A 219 -3.31 -7.03 8.61
C ARG A 219 -3.76 -7.71 9.90
N GLU A 220 -3.86 -6.97 11.00
CA GLU A 220 -4.32 -7.50 12.29
C GLU A 220 -5.69 -8.19 12.17
N LEU A 221 -6.65 -7.53 11.51
CA LEU A 221 -8.00 -8.06 11.36
C LEU A 221 -8.08 -9.27 10.42
N THR A 222 -7.13 -9.42 9.50
CA THR A 222 -7.16 -10.50 8.48
C THR A 222 -6.20 -11.65 8.75
N GLU A 223 -5.21 -11.47 9.63
CA GLU A 223 -4.12 -12.42 9.88
C GLU A 223 -4.62 -13.85 10.16
N SER A 224 -5.54 -13.98 11.12
CA SER A 224 -6.08 -15.28 11.51
C SER A 224 -6.74 -15.99 10.33
N LYS A 225 -7.53 -15.26 9.55
CA LYS A 225 -8.25 -15.81 8.39
C LYS A 225 -7.30 -16.18 7.25
N VAL A 226 -6.30 -15.34 6.96
CA VAL A 226 -5.28 -15.64 5.94
C VAL A 226 -4.49 -16.89 6.34
N LYS A 227 -4.07 -17.00 7.60
CA LYS A 227 -3.36 -18.18 8.12
C LYS A 227 -4.21 -19.44 8.06
N GLN A 228 -5.46 -19.38 8.48
CA GLN A 228 -6.40 -20.51 8.38
C GLN A 228 -6.61 -20.93 6.92
N THR A 229 -6.78 -19.96 6.01
CA THR A 229 -7.00 -20.22 4.59
C THR A 229 -5.77 -20.85 3.94
N ARG A 230 -4.57 -20.37 4.27
CA ARG A 230 -3.30 -20.97 3.84
C ARG A 230 -3.18 -22.42 4.29
N ASN A 231 -3.39 -22.70 5.58
CA ASN A 231 -3.35 -24.06 6.13
C ASN A 231 -4.39 -24.97 5.47
N LYS A 232 -5.61 -24.46 5.27
CA LYS A 232 -6.68 -25.18 4.56
C LYS A 232 -6.26 -25.54 3.14
N LEU A 233 -5.62 -24.62 2.43
CA LEU A 233 -5.22 -24.83 1.03
C LEU A 233 -4.01 -25.76 0.89
N SER A 234 -3.02 -25.64 1.78
CA SER A 234 -1.87 -26.57 1.86
C SER A 234 -2.31 -28.01 2.11
N ASN A 235 -3.36 -28.21 2.91
CA ASN A 235 -3.85 -29.55 3.27
C ASN A 235 -5.08 -29.98 2.46
N TYR A 236 -5.52 -29.18 1.48
CA TYR A 236 -6.84 -29.33 0.86
C TYR A 236 -7.01 -30.68 0.16
N TRP A 237 -5.94 -31.13 -0.48
CA TRP A 237 -5.90 -32.35 -1.27
C TRP A 237 -5.35 -33.54 -0.49
N CYS A 238 -4.80 -33.35 0.72
CA CYS A 238 -4.21 -34.43 1.53
C CYS A 238 -5.19 -35.58 1.77
N LYS A 239 -6.47 -35.28 2.00
CA LYS A 239 -7.53 -36.29 2.19
C LYS A 239 -7.73 -37.25 1.00
N TYR A 240 -7.25 -36.90 -0.20
CA TYR A 240 -7.29 -37.76 -1.39
C TYR A 240 -5.96 -38.48 -1.63
N THR A 241 -4.93 -38.15 -0.84
CA THR A 241 -3.56 -38.61 -1.04
C THR A 241 -2.98 -39.31 0.17
N ASP A 242 -3.73 -39.42 1.27
CA ASP A 242 -3.33 -40.20 2.45
C ASP A 242 -3.13 -41.70 2.10
N GLU A 243 -3.77 -42.19 1.04
CA GLU A 243 -3.58 -43.54 0.48
C GLU A 243 -2.51 -43.62 -0.63
N LEU A 244 -1.82 -42.51 -0.91
CA LEU A 244 -0.70 -42.47 -1.87
C LEU A 244 0.61 -42.57 -1.09
N GLU A 245 1.41 -43.60 -1.39
CA GLU A 245 2.76 -43.73 -0.82
C GLU A 245 3.69 -42.57 -1.26
N GLU A 246 3.35 -41.91 -2.37
CA GLU A 246 4.08 -40.79 -2.93
C GLU A 246 3.35 -39.45 -2.75
N LYS A 247 4.14 -38.38 -2.60
CA LYS A 247 3.62 -37.01 -2.61
C LYS A 247 3.05 -36.65 -3.98
N ILE A 248 2.05 -35.78 -3.99
CA ILE A 248 1.40 -35.25 -5.19
C ILE A 248 2.41 -34.45 -6.03
N LEU A 249 2.28 -34.48 -7.36
CA LEU A 249 2.80 -33.41 -8.21
C LEU A 249 2.15 -32.07 -7.83
N ASP A 250 2.82 -30.96 -8.12
CA ASP A 250 2.32 -29.57 -7.96
C ASP A 250 1.05 -29.23 -8.77
N CYS A 251 0.37 -30.21 -9.36
CA CYS A 251 -0.85 -30.00 -10.09
C CYS A 251 -1.82 -31.18 -10.02
N ILE A 252 -3.11 -30.84 -10.05
CA ILE A 252 -4.23 -31.76 -10.22
C ILE A 252 -4.94 -31.43 -11.53
N TYR A 253 -5.66 -32.38 -12.09
CA TYR A 253 -6.52 -32.15 -13.25
C TYR A 253 -7.98 -32.29 -12.83
N PHE A 254 -8.80 -31.32 -13.23
CA PHE A 254 -10.23 -31.36 -13.02
C PHE A 254 -10.92 -31.17 -14.36
N ASP A 255 -11.68 -32.17 -14.81
CA ASP A 255 -12.29 -32.17 -16.16
C ASP A 255 -11.27 -31.77 -17.27
N ASN A 256 -10.07 -32.37 -17.23
CA ASN A 256 -8.92 -32.06 -18.10
C ASN A 256 -8.31 -30.66 -17.97
N GLN A 257 -8.76 -29.82 -17.04
CA GLN A 257 -8.09 -28.55 -16.73
C GLN A 257 -7.02 -28.74 -15.66
N LYS A 258 -5.80 -28.32 -15.97
CA LYS A 258 -4.68 -28.34 -15.02
C LYS A 258 -4.84 -27.22 -13.99
N ILE A 259 -4.85 -27.59 -12.71
CA ILE A 259 -4.87 -26.67 -11.57
C ILE A 259 -3.57 -26.83 -10.81
N ASN A 260 -2.83 -25.74 -10.64
CA ASN A 260 -1.58 -25.73 -9.86
C ASN A 260 -1.90 -25.68 -8.36
N THR A 261 -1.42 -26.67 -7.61
CA THR A 261 -1.64 -26.79 -6.15
C THR A 261 -0.57 -26.08 -5.33
N SER A 262 0.53 -25.66 -5.94
CA SER A 262 1.62 -24.94 -5.29
C SER A 262 1.17 -23.57 -4.77
N LEU A 263 1.70 -23.24 -3.59
CA LEU A 263 1.58 -21.95 -2.92
C LEU A 263 2.87 -21.13 -2.97
N GLU A 264 3.83 -21.48 -3.84
CA GLU A 264 5.09 -20.75 -3.98
C GLU A 264 4.90 -19.24 -4.23
N TRP A 265 3.90 -18.90 -5.04
CA TRP A 265 3.54 -17.50 -5.32
C TRP A 265 3.15 -16.71 -4.06
N PHE A 266 2.61 -17.39 -3.04
CA PHE A 266 2.17 -16.75 -1.80
C PHE A 266 3.32 -16.50 -0.81
N VAL A 267 4.53 -17.04 -1.06
CA VAL A 267 5.71 -16.72 -0.24
C VAL A 267 6.03 -15.22 -0.27
N VAL A 268 5.66 -14.52 -1.35
CA VAL A 268 5.80 -13.07 -1.48
C VAL A 268 5.02 -12.33 -0.39
N TYR A 269 3.87 -12.84 0.05
CA TYR A 269 3.10 -12.26 1.15
C TYR A 269 3.91 -12.21 2.45
N ASP A 270 4.59 -13.31 2.79
CA ASP A 270 5.44 -13.38 3.99
C ASP A 270 6.64 -12.43 3.88
N TYR A 271 7.23 -12.32 2.68
CA TYR A 271 8.32 -11.38 2.42
C TYR A 271 7.87 -9.92 2.62
N LEU A 272 6.72 -9.53 2.05
CA LEU A 272 6.21 -8.15 2.15
C LEU A 272 5.80 -7.78 3.58
N ASN A 273 5.25 -8.74 4.33
CA ASN A 273 4.97 -8.55 5.76
C ASN A 273 6.25 -8.30 6.57
N LYS A 274 7.36 -8.98 6.23
CA LYS A 274 8.66 -8.73 6.88
C LYS A 274 9.28 -7.41 6.43
N LYS A 275 9.22 -7.10 5.14
CA LYS A 275 9.77 -5.86 4.55
C LYS A 275 9.14 -4.63 5.20
N HIS A 276 7.84 -4.66 5.41
CA HIS A 276 7.06 -3.56 5.98
C HIS A 276 6.44 -3.95 7.32
N ALA A 277 7.21 -4.52 8.24
CA ALA A 277 6.69 -5.11 9.48
C ALA A 277 6.04 -4.09 10.44
N PHE A 278 6.45 -2.82 10.37
CA PHE A 278 5.98 -1.76 11.24
C PHE A 278 5.64 -0.50 10.43
N PRO A 279 4.67 0.32 10.87
CA PRO A 279 4.53 1.67 10.36
C PRO A 279 5.80 2.44 10.69
N VAL A 280 6.44 3.02 9.68
CA VAL A 280 7.62 3.88 9.88
C VAL A 280 7.18 5.32 9.80
N GLU A 281 7.37 6.06 10.89
CA GLU A 281 7.19 7.51 10.90
C GLU A 281 8.39 8.17 10.21
N TYR A 282 8.26 8.44 8.92
CA TYR A 282 9.36 8.97 8.13
C TYR A 282 9.64 10.46 8.35
N SER A 283 8.79 11.18 9.09
CA SER A 283 9.01 12.58 9.48
C SER A 283 10.25 12.71 10.40
N THR A 284 10.50 11.69 11.22
CA THR A 284 11.65 11.61 12.12
C THR A 284 12.25 10.21 12.10
N LEU A 285 13.34 10.03 11.36
CA LEU A 285 14.14 8.81 11.42
C LEU A 285 15.00 8.84 12.71
N SER A 286 14.39 8.48 13.84
CA SER A 286 15.10 8.23 15.09
C SER A 286 15.38 6.73 15.24
N PHE A 287 16.64 6.39 15.50
CA PHE A 287 17.02 5.02 15.85
C PHE A 287 17.25 4.96 17.37
N GLU A 288 16.68 3.97 18.05
CA GLU A 288 17.12 3.62 19.39
C GLU A 288 18.59 3.20 19.33
N LYS A 289 19.34 3.55 20.37
CA LYS A 289 20.78 3.31 20.46
C LYS A 289 21.09 1.83 20.68
#